data_AF-A0A9W7IZK8-F1
#
_entry.id   AF-A0A9W7IZK8-F1
#
_cell.length_a   1.000
_cell.length_b   1.000
_cell.length_c   1.000
_cell.angle_alpha   90.00
_cell.angle_beta   90.00
_cell.angle_gamma   90.00
#
_symmetry.space_group_name_H-M   'P 1'
#
loop_
_entity.id
_entity.type
_entity.pdbx_description
1 polymer ?
#
loop_
_entity_poly.entity_id
_entity_poly.type
_entity_poly.pdbx_seq_one_letter_code
_entity_poly.pdbx_strand_id
1 'polypeptide(L)'
;MEFFDKAKAVRLRSYHGKYLVANEDEDTVRQSRNGSSQHARWKVEFIEGDSRRIRLKSIYNKYLTASAEPYLLGMMGNKVLQTSQNDGWVEWEPIKDRLQVKFRTRNEKFLRANGGPPPWRNSVTNGIPHRTVTQDWVLWGIDVVELLELESPSLVTDNSKHAFGRGARFV
;
A
#
# COMPACT_ATOMS: atom_id res chain seq x y z
N MET A 1 13.41 -2.31 -1.07
CA MET A 1 11.96 -2.03 -1.22
C MET A 1 11.61 -1.48 -2.60
N GLU A 2 12.40 -1.80 -3.64
CA GLU A 2 12.40 -1.15 -4.96
C GLU A 2 11.03 -1.06 -5.67
N PHE A 3 10.08 -1.94 -5.36
CA PHE A 3 8.71 -1.94 -5.90
C PHE A 3 7.89 -0.71 -5.52
N PHE A 4 8.23 -0.07 -4.40
CA PHE A 4 7.52 1.08 -3.87
C PHE A 4 8.32 2.38 -3.96
N ASP A 5 9.58 2.35 -4.40
CA ASP A 5 10.52 3.48 -4.31
C ASP A 5 10.02 4.76 -5.01
N LYS A 6 9.09 4.62 -5.97
CA LYS A 6 8.45 5.74 -6.65
C LYS A 6 6.95 5.82 -6.41
N ALA A 7 6.37 4.94 -5.60
CA ALA A 7 4.93 4.86 -5.41
C ALA A 7 4.50 5.65 -4.17
N LYS A 8 3.68 6.69 -4.38
CA LYS A 8 3.01 7.42 -3.31
C LYS A 8 1.73 6.71 -2.88
N ALA A 9 1.00 6.12 -3.83
CA ALA A 9 -0.17 5.31 -3.57
C ALA A 9 -0.30 4.14 -4.56
N VAL A 10 -0.87 3.05 -4.08
CA VAL A 10 -1.03 1.79 -4.82
C VAL A 10 -2.45 1.23 -4.65
N ARG A 11 -2.80 0.28 -5.51
CA ARG A 11 -3.90 -0.66 -5.30
C ARG A 11 -3.33 -2.07 -5.24
N LEU A 12 -3.83 -2.88 -4.32
CA LEU A 12 -3.40 -4.27 -4.18
C LEU A 12 -4.43 -5.19 -4.84
N ARG A 13 -4.01 -5.87 -5.92
CA ARG A 13 -4.85 -6.81 -6.67
C ARG A 13 -4.58 -8.23 -6.20
N SER A 14 -5.56 -8.90 -5.62
CA SER A 14 -5.45 -10.28 -5.20
C SER A 14 -5.33 -11.24 -6.38
N TYR A 15 -4.85 -12.46 -6.10
CA TYR A 15 -4.86 -13.58 -7.03
C TYR A 15 -6.23 -13.83 -7.70
N HIS A 16 -7.33 -13.51 -7.01
CA HIS A 16 -8.69 -13.64 -7.54
C HIS A 16 -9.14 -12.48 -8.44
N GLY A 17 -8.23 -11.59 -8.83
CA GLY A 17 -8.52 -10.43 -9.68
C GLY A 17 -9.40 -9.37 -9.00
N LYS A 18 -9.44 -9.35 -7.66
CA LYS A 18 -10.15 -8.35 -6.85
C LYS A 18 -9.15 -7.43 -6.16
N TYR A 19 -9.61 -6.31 -5.65
CA TYR A 19 -8.80 -5.31 -4.97
C TYR A 19 -9.05 -5.28 -3.47
N LEU A 20 -7.99 -5.04 -2.69
CA LEU A 20 -8.10 -4.72 -1.27
C LEU A 20 -8.80 -3.37 -1.10
N VAL A 21 -9.90 -3.36 -0.34
CA VAL A 21 -10.75 -2.19 -0.13
C VAL A 21 -10.99 -1.97 1.36
N ALA A 22 -10.85 -0.71 1.79
CA ALA A 22 -11.27 -0.22 3.10
C ALA A 22 -12.79 -0.01 3.13
N ASN A 23 -13.48 -0.62 4.10
CA ASN A 23 -14.93 -0.45 4.23
C ASN A 23 -15.29 0.89 4.88
N GLU A 24 -16.54 1.30 4.67
CA GLU A 24 -17.14 2.54 5.19
C GLU A 24 -17.37 2.52 6.70
N ASP A 25 -17.36 1.35 7.32
CA ASP A 25 -17.34 1.21 8.79
C ASP A 25 -16.03 1.71 9.42
N GLU A 26 -15.04 2.04 8.58
CA GLU A 26 -13.70 2.45 8.96
C GLU A 26 -12.99 1.49 9.93
N ASP A 27 -13.38 0.23 9.95
CA ASP A 27 -12.81 -0.81 10.81
C ASP A 27 -12.40 -2.02 9.97
N THR A 28 -13.26 -2.47 9.07
CA THR A 28 -13.02 -3.70 8.32
C THR A 28 -12.42 -3.44 6.95
N VAL A 29 -11.78 -4.47 6.40
CA VAL A 29 -11.30 -4.50 5.02
C VAL A 29 -11.82 -5.74 4.30
N ARG A 30 -11.94 -5.64 2.98
CA ARG A 30 -12.42 -6.74 2.15
C ARG A 30 -11.83 -6.70 0.75
N GLN A 31 -12.22 -7.67 -0.06
CA GLN A 31 -11.98 -7.67 -1.49
C GLN A 31 -13.18 -7.12 -2.25
N SER A 32 -12.92 -6.41 -3.35
CA SER A 32 -13.95 -5.89 -4.27
C SER A 32 -13.49 -5.98 -5.72
N ARG A 33 -14.42 -6.14 -6.67
CA ARG A 33 -14.08 -6.02 -8.10
C ARG A 33 -13.87 -4.56 -8.53
N ASN A 34 -14.46 -3.61 -7.81
CA ASN A 34 -14.34 -2.19 -8.12
C ASN A 34 -12.97 -1.64 -7.68
N GLY A 35 -11.96 -1.83 -8.51
CA GLY A 35 -10.62 -1.30 -8.29
C GLY A 35 -10.52 0.22 -8.47
N SER A 36 -11.43 0.86 -9.20
CA SER A 36 -11.40 2.31 -9.42
C SER A 36 -11.85 3.12 -8.20
N SER A 37 -12.48 2.49 -7.22
CA SER A 37 -12.89 3.14 -5.97
C SER A 37 -11.71 3.77 -5.23
N GLN A 38 -11.94 4.92 -4.62
CA GLN A 38 -10.96 5.57 -3.75
C GLN A 38 -10.60 4.70 -2.53
N HIS A 39 -11.53 3.85 -2.08
CA HIS A 39 -11.33 2.93 -0.97
C HIS A 39 -10.35 1.80 -1.30
N ALA A 40 -10.05 1.59 -2.59
CA ALA A 40 -9.04 0.65 -3.05
C ALA A 40 -7.63 1.25 -3.07
N ARG A 41 -7.50 2.58 -2.90
CA ARG A 41 -6.21 3.28 -2.89
C ARG A 41 -5.62 3.23 -1.48
N TRP A 42 -4.38 2.79 -1.42
CA TRP A 42 -3.60 2.75 -0.18
C TRP A 42 -2.36 3.61 -0.37
N LYS A 43 -2.21 4.64 0.46
CA LYS A 43 -1.00 5.45 0.51
C LYS A 43 0.11 4.61 1.14
N VAL A 44 1.29 4.66 0.55
CA VAL A 44 2.47 3.95 1.04
C VAL A 44 3.25 4.89 1.94
N GLU A 45 3.55 4.46 3.16
CA GLU A 45 4.39 5.20 4.09
C GLU A 45 5.58 4.33 4.50
N PHE A 46 6.79 4.84 4.27
CA PHE A 46 8.03 4.18 4.66
C PHE A 46 8.31 4.43 6.15
N ILE A 47 8.93 3.44 6.80
CA ILE A 47 9.27 3.54 8.22
C ILE A 47 10.70 4.05 8.36
N GLU A 48 10.86 5.14 9.12
CA GLU A 48 12.16 5.69 9.44
C GLU A 48 13.00 4.65 10.20
N GLY A 49 14.22 4.39 9.70
CA GLY A 49 15.13 3.39 10.27
C GLY A 49 14.85 1.93 9.90
N ASP A 50 13.74 1.60 9.21
CA ASP A 50 13.48 0.25 8.69
C ASP A 50 13.05 0.26 7.22
N SER A 51 14.04 0.19 6.34
CA SER A 51 13.87 0.15 4.88
C SER A 51 13.36 -1.18 4.33
N ARG A 52 12.90 -2.11 5.19
CA ARG A 52 12.24 -3.36 4.76
C ARG A 52 10.73 -3.34 4.92
N ARG A 53 10.18 -2.44 5.73
CA ARG A 53 8.75 -2.41 6.07
C ARG A 53 8.06 -1.12 5.62
N ILE A 54 6.79 -1.26 5.28
CA ILE A 54 5.90 -0.14 4.96
C ILE A 54 4.66 -0.17 5.85
N ARG A 55 3.96 0.96 5.88
CA ARG A 55 2.58 1.07 6.31
C ARG A 55 1.71 1.41 5.11
N LEU A 56 0.50 0.86 5.09
CA LEU A 56 -0.49 1.10 4.04
C LEU A 56 -1.66 1.85 4.66
N LYS A 57 -1.90 3.08 4.22
CA LYS A 57 -2.90 3.97 4.80
C LYS A 57 -4.12 4.10 3.89
N SER A 58 -5.31 3.88 4.45
CA SER A 58 -6.59 3.96 3.75
C SER A 58 -7.04 5.42 3.55
N ILE A 59 -8.13 5.61 2.81
CA ILE A 59 -8.80 6.91 2.66
C ILE A 59 -9.28 7.51 3.99
N TYR A 60 -9.46 6.69 5.03
CA TYR A 60 -9.90 7.11 6.35
C TYR A 60 -8.76 7.51 7.28
N ASN A 61 -7.54 7.69 6.74
CA ASN A 61 -6.32 7.94 7.51
C ASN A 61 -5.97 6.84 8.53
N LYS A 62 -6.47 5.61 8.30
CA LYS A 62 -6.19 4.43 9.12
C LYS A 62 -5.23 3.49 8.41
N TYR A 63 -4.49 2.69 9.17
CA TYR A 63 -3.52 1.76 8.61
C TYR A 63 -4.10 0.36 8.45
N LEU A 64 -3.68 -0.35 7.41
CA LEU A 64 -3.94 -1.78 7.26
C LEU A 64 -3.22 -2.53 8.39
N THR A 65 -3.99 -3.17 9.26
CA THR A 65 -3.49 -3.71 10.53
C THR A 65 -3.81 -5.18 10.66
N ALA A 66 -2.79 -6.02 10.88
CA ALA A 66 -3.00 -7.40 11.24
C ALA A 66 -3.51 -7.51 12.68
N SER A 67 -4.29 -8.54 12.99
CA SER A 67 -4.76 -8.80 14.36
C SER A 67 -4.41 -10.21 14.82
N ALA A 68 -4.38 -10.41 16.13
CA ALA A 68 -4.36 -11.72 16.76
C ALA A 68 -5.76 -12.38 16.79
N GLU A 69 -6.82 -11.60 16.59
CA GLU A 69 -8.21 -12.08 16.61
C GLU A 69 -8.50 -13.05 15.46
N PRO A 70 -8.97 -14.27 15.73
CA PRO A 70 -9.38 -15.21 14.69
C PRO A 70 -10.51 -14.65 13.81
N TYR A 71 -10.42 -14.86 12.50
CA TYR A 71 -11.55 -14.65 11.61
C TYR A 71 -12.36 -15.94 11.52
N LEU A 72 -13.63 -15.90 11.96
CA LEU A 72 -14.60 -16.99 11.87
C LEU A 72 -14.02 -18.36 12.23
N LEU A 73 -13.87 -18.61 13.53
CA LEU A 73 -13.31 -19.85 14.11
C LEU A 73 -11.83 -20.11 13.73
N GLY A 74 -11.15 -19.16 13.08
CA GLY A 74 -9.70 -19.18 12.82
C GLY A 74 -9.25 -20.03 11.63
N MET A 75 -10.16 -20.73 10.95
CA MET A 75 -9.81 -21.64 9.84
C MET A 75 -9.08 -20.96 8.68
N MET A 76 -9.36 -19.68 8.45
CA MET A 76 -8.78 -18.89 7.34
C MET A 76 -7.79 -17.82 7.85
N GLY A 77 -7.33 -17.96 9.10
CA GLY A 77 -6.42 -17.02 9.74
C GLY A 77 -7.14 -15.97 10.59
N ASN A 78 -6.41 -14.91 10.90
CA ASN A 78 -6.84 -13.85 11.80
C ASN A 78 -7.34 -12.63 11.01
N LYS A 79 -8.12 -11.77 11.66
CA LYS A 79 -8.63 -10.54 11.08
C LYS A 79 -7.50 -9.64 10.59
N VAL A 80 -7.81 -8.89 9.54
CA VAL A 80 -7.08 -7.69 9.15
C VAL A 80 -8.10 -6.57 9.17
N LEU A 81 -7.71 -5.44 9.75
CA LEU A 81 -8.56 -4.28 10.02
C LEU A 81 -7.91 -3.02 9.46
N GLN A 82 -8.60 -1.90 9.59
CA GLN A 82 -8.04 -0.57 9.45
C GLN A 82 -8.12 0.18 10.77
N THR A 83 -6.97 0.52 11.38
CA THR A 83 -6.93 1.14 12.71
C THR A 83 -6.11 2.42 12.74
N SER A 84 -6.40 3.31 13.69
CA SER A 84 -5.66 4.57 13.87
C SER A 84 -4.37 4.40 14.70
N GLN A 85 -4.28 3.34 15.51
CA GLN A 85 -3.15 3.10 16.41
C GLN A 85 -2.00 2.36 15.71
N ASN A 86 -0.78 2.69 16.12
CA ASN A 86 0.48 2.13 15.63
C ASN A 86 1.08 1.18 16.68
N ASP A 87 0.47 0.01 16.85
CA ASP A 87 0.88 -1.03 17.82
C ASP A 87 1.89 -2.04 17.23
N GLY A 88 2.56 -1.69 16.12
CA GLY A 88 3.51 -2.57 15.43
C GLY A 88 2.88 -3.67 14.56
N TRP A 89 1.54 -3.78 14.55
CA TRP A 89 0.79 -4.69 13.68
C TRP A 89 0.37 -4.07 12.35
N VAL A 90 0.65 -2.78 12.19
CA VAL A 90 0.36 -1.97 10.99
C VAL A 90 1.45 -2.06 9.93
N GLU A 91 2.55 -2.74 10.25
CA GLU A 91 3.76 -2.79 9.44
C GLU A 91 3.82 -4.09 8.64
N TRP A 92 4.13 -3.95 7.36
CA TRP A 92 4.19 -5.05 6.42
C TRP A 92 5.53 -5.05 5.71
N GLU A 93 6.20 -6.19 5.70
CA GLU A 93 7.40 -6.42 4.90
C GLU A 93 6.97 -6.95 3.51
N PRO A 94 7.18 -6.17 2.44
CA PRO A 94 6.87 -6.63 1.10
C PRO A 94 7.98 -7.57 0.59
N ILE A 95 7.61 -8.78 0.20
CA ILE A 95 8.52 -9.81 -0.32
C ILE A 95 8.14 -10.09 -1.78
N LYS A 96 9.08 -9.81 -2.69
CA LYS A 96 8.88 -10.07 -4.12
C LYS A 96 8.76 -11.57 -4.39
N ASP A 97 7.73 -11.95 -5.14
CA ASP A 97 7.57 -13.28 -5.71
C ASP A 97 7.22 -13.14 -7.19
N ARG A 98 8.23 -13.29 -8.05
CA ARG A 98 8.13 -13.06 -9.51
C ARG A 98 7.60 -11.66 -9.84
N LEU A 99 6.35 -11.57 -10.31
CA LEU A 99 5.64 -10.33 -10.67
C LEU A 99 4.65 -9.86 -9.60
N GLN A 100 4.58 -10.58 -8.47
CA GLN A 100 3.67 -10.31 -7.37
C GLN A 100 4.45 -10.10 -6.07
N VAL A 101 3.74 -9.72 -5.03
CA VAL A 101 4.28 -9.40 -3.72
C VAL A 101 3.48 -10.12 -2.65
N LYS A 102 4.19 -10.66 -1.66
CA LYS A 102 3.61 -11.11 -0.39
C LYS A 102 3.84 -10.03 0.65
N PHE A 103 2.85 -9.74 1.47
CA PHE A 103 3.01 -8.81 2.60
C PHE A 103 3.10 -9.61 3.89
N ARG A 104 4.27 -9.59 4.52
CA ARG A 104 4.56 -10.37 5.73
C ARG A 104 4.46 -9.48 6.98
N THR A 105 3.79 -9.97 8.01
CA THR A 105 3.75 -9.37 9.34
C THR A 105 5.03 -9.68 10.12
N ARG A 106 5.26 -8.99 11.24
CA ARG A 106 6.40 -9.28 12.14
C ARG A 106 6.40 -10.72 12.69
N ASN A 107 5.23 -11.36 12.81
CA ASN A 107 5.08 -12.75 13.26
C ASN A 107 5.01 -13.77 12.10
N GLU A 108 5.59 -13.42 10.95
CA GLU A 108 5.76 -14.32 9.79
C GLU A 108 4.46 -14.84 9.16
N LYS A 109 3.35 -14.15 9.39
CA LYS A 109 2.07 -14.40 8.71
C LYS A 109 1.97 -13.52 7.47
N PHE A 110 1.12 -13.91 6.53
CA PHE A 110 0.95 -13.18 5.28
C PHE A 110 -0.44 -12.59 5.14
N LEU A 111 -0.52 -11.41 4.53
CA LEU A 111 -1.78 -10.83 4.06
C LEU A 111 -2.41 -11.75 3.02
N ARG A 112 -3.62 -12.20 3.28
CA ARG A 112 -4.30 -13.26 2.52
C ARG A 112 -5.65 -12.78 2.02
N ALA A 113 -5.90 -13.00 0.74
CA ALA A 113 -7.14 -12.71 0.06
C ALA A 113 -8.00 -13.99 -0.08
N ASN A 114 -9.03 -14.16 0.74
CA ASN A 114 -9.80 -15.40 0.72
C ASN A 114 -10.77 -15.50 -0.48
N GLY A 115 -10.67 -16.61 -1.22
CA GLY A 115 -11.58 -17.03 -2.28
C GLY A 115 -12.33 -18.29 -1.89
N GLY A 116 -13.45 -18.17 -1.18
CA GLY A 116 -14.23 -19.32 -0.71
C GLY A 116 -15.74 -19.06 -0.72
N PRO A 117 -16.54 -19.98 -0.18
CA PRO A 117 -17.96 -19.72 0.07
C PRO A 117 -18.13 -18.62 1.13
N PRO A 118 -19.30 -17.97 1.18
CA PRO A 118 -19.66 -17.17 2.34
C PRO A 118 -19.53 -18.00 3.64
N PRO A 119 -19.05 -17.40 4.76
CA PRO A 119 -18.82 -15.97 4.93
C PRO A 119 -17.37 -15.53 4.59
N TRP A 120 -16.46 -16.46 4.30
CA TRP A 120 -15.06 -16.15 3.96
C TRP A 120 -14.88 -15.49 2.60
N ARG A 121 -15.87 -15.59 1.72
CA ARG A 121 -15.84 -14.95 0.41
C ARG A 121 -15.53 -13.47 0.57
N ASN A 122 -14.48 -13.01 -0.12
CA ASN A 122 -14.04 -11.62 -0.12
C ASN A 122 -13.45 -11.12 1.20
N SER A 123 -13.27 -11.97 2.22
CA SER A 123 -12.55 -11.54 3.42
C SER A 123 -11.05 -11.40 3.14
N VAL A 124 -10.40 -10.59 3.98
CA VAL A 124 -8.95 -10.43 4.01
C VAL A 124 -8.48 -10.77 5.41
N THR A 125 -7.49 -11.65 5.51
CA THR A 125 -6.98 -12.17 6.78
C THR A 125 -5.46 -12.14 6.79
N ASN A 126 -4.85 -12.38 7.95
CA ASN A 126 -3.43 -12.68 8.07
C ASN A 126 -3.24 -14.14 8.51
N GLY A 127 -2.36 -14.87 7.86
CA GLY A 127 -2.08 -16.27 8.19
C GLY A 127 -1.15 -16.95 7.21
N ILE A 128 -0.86 -18.23 7.48
CA ILE A 128 -0.03 -19.08 6.62
C ILE A 128 -0.97 -19.98 5.81
N PRO A 129 -0.89 -20.01 4.47
CA PRO A 129 -1.64 -20.97 3.69
C PRO A 129 -1.07 -22.38 3.92
N HIS A 130 -1.91 -23.30 4.43
CA HIS A 130 -1.51 -24.69 4.69
C HIS A 130 -1.90 -25.65 3.55
N ARG A 131 -2.82 -25.25 2.67
CA ARG A 131 -3.31 -26.09 1.56
C ARG A 131 -2.71 -25.62 0.24
N THR A 132 -2.39 -26.55 -0.65
CA THR A 132 -1.85 -26.27 -2.00
C THR A 132 -2.72 -25.27 -2.76
N VAL A 133 -4.05 -25.46 -2.75
CA VAL A 133 -5.01 -24.58 -3.45
C VAL A 133 -5.10 -23.15 -2.89
N THR A 134 -4.53 -22.91 -1.71
CA THR A 134 -4.57 -21.60 -1.04
C THR A 134 -3.22 -20.90 -1.03
N GLN A 135 -2.16 -21.52 -1.57
CA GLN A 135 -0.81 -20.95 -1.57
C GLN A 135 -0.77 -19.60 -2.29
N ASP A 136 -1.49 -19.47 -3.40
CA ASP A 136 -1.48 -18.23 -4.18
C ASP A 136 -2.34 -17.12 -3.58
N TRP A 137 -3.13 -17.40 -2.53
CA TRP A 137 -4.04 -16.40 -1.95
C TRP A 137 -3.30 -15.29 -1.18
N VAL A 138 -2.01 -15.47 -0.94
CA VAL A 138 -1.13 -14.45 -0.33
C VAL A 138 -0.41 -13.59 -1.37
N LEU A 139 -0.60 -13.86 -2.67
CA LEU A 139 0.01 -13.13 -3.76
C LEU A 139 -0.85 -11.91 -4.13
N TRP A 140 -0.20 -10.76 -4.16
CA TRP A 140 -0.81 -9.48 -4.52
C TRP A 140 -0.04 -8.84 -5.67
N GLY A 141 -0.75 -8.44 -6.72
CA GLY A 141 -0.27 -7.51 -7.72
C GLY A 141 -0.30 -6.07 -7.19
N ILE A 142 0.68 -5.26 -7.61
CA ILE A 142 0.80 -3.86 -7.22
C ILE A 142 0.49 -2.98 -8.42
N ASP A 143 -0.66 -2.31 -8.38
CA ASP A 143 -1.02 -1.31 -9.39
C ASP A 143 -0.67 0.07 -8.81
N VAL A 144 0.37 0.73 -9.32
CA VAL A 144 0.77 2.08 -8.88
C VAL A 144 -0.23 3.10 -9.44
N VAL A 145 -0.82 3.91 -8.58
CA VAL A 145 -1.84 4.90 -8.97
C VAL A 145 -1.40 6.34 -8.72
N GLU A 146 -0.32 6.55 -7.98
CA GLU A 146 0.26 7.87 -7.74
C GLU A 146 1.76 7.70 -7.51
N LEU A 147 2.57 8.50 -8.21
CA LEU A 147 4.02 8.51 -8.05
C LEU A 147 4.45 9.56 -7.01
N LEU A 148 5.60 9.34 -6.38
CA LEU A 148 6.27 10.37 -5.60
C LEU A 148 6.75 11.45 -6.59
N GLU A 149 6.32 12.69 -6.38
CA GLU A 149 6.91 13.83 -7.07
C GLU A 149 8.35 13.97 -6.55
N LEU A 150 9.32 13.53 -7.36
CA LEU A 150 10.70 13.92 -7.14
C LEU A 150 10.76 15.42 -7.48
N GLU A 151 11.18 16.25 -6.54
CA GLU A 151 11.44 17.66 -6.79
C GLU A 151 12.29 17.78 -8.06
N SER A 152 11.66 18.21 -9.16
CA SER A 152 12.37 18.61 -10.35
C SER A 152 13.25 19.81 -9.97
N PRO A 153 14.55 19.83 -10.31
CA PRO A 153 15.34 21.03 -10.12
C PRO A 153 14.65 22.13 -10.92
N SER A 154 14.09 23.11 -10.22
CA SER A 154 13.54 24.30 -10.84
C SER A 154 14.65 24.91 -11.68
N LEU A 155 14.45 24.96 -13.00
CA LEU A 155 15.30 25.74 -13.89
C LEU A 155 15.15 27.20 -13.46
N VAL A 156 16.06 27.66 -12.61
CA VAL A 156 16.26 29.07 -12.34
C VAL A 156 16.72 29.68 -13.65
N THR A 157 15.79 30.22 -14.44
CA THR A 157 16.14 31.14 -15.52
C THR A 157 16.63 32.42 -14.86
N ASP A 158 17.95 32.54 -14.72
CA ASP A 158 18.59 33.79 -14.34
C ASP A 158 18.30 34.82 -15.44
N ASN A 159 17.35 35.71 -15.17
CA ASN A 159 17.05 36.86 -16.00
C ASN A 159 17.88 38.05 -15.50
N SER A 160 19.21 37.94 -15.61
CA SER A 160 20.11 39.07 -15.40
C SER A 160 20.09 39.97 -16.64
N LYS A 161 19.12 40.90 -16.67
CA LYS A 161 19.13 42.04 -17.60
C LYS A 161 20.27 42.99 -17.24
N HIS A 162 21.44 42.79 -17.84
CA HIS A 162 22.46 43.83 -17.92
C HIS A 162 22.23 44.70 -19.16
N ALA A 163 21.78 45.93 -18.94
CA ALA A 163 22.03 47.06 -19.85
C ALA A 163 22.02 48.36 -19.05
N PHE A 164 23.21 48.78 -18.60
CA PHE A 164 23.47 50.09 -18.04
C PHE A 164 23.26 51.16 -19.11
N GLY A 165 22.54 52.23 -18.74
CA GLY A 165 22.46 53.46 -19.51
C GLY A 165 23.51 54.50 -19.09
N ARG A 166 23.68 55.50 -19.99
CA ARG A 166 24.46 56.76 -19.89
C ARG A 166 25.95 56.56 -20.17
N GLY A 167 26.63 57.26 -21.08
CA GLY A 167 26.37 58.55 -21.74
C GLY A 167 27.59 59.44 -21.48
N ALA A 168 28.43 59.70 -22.49
CA ALA A 168 29.45 60.75 -22.44
C ALA A 168 29.81 61.24 -23.86
N ARG A 169 29.92 62.57 -23.96
CA ARG A 169 30.14 63.43 -25.12
C ARG A 169 31.46 63.16 -25.84
N PHE A 170 31.48 63.40 -27.15
CA PHE A 170 32.68 63.82 -27.88
C PHE A 170 32.52 65.30 -28.29
N VAL A 171 33.61 66.03 -28.06
CA VAL A 171 34.07 67.36 -28.53
C VAL A 171 33.15 68.16 -29.46
#